data_AF-A0A1G7YEZ0-F1
#
_entry.id   AF-A0A1G7YEZ0-F1
#
_cell.length_a   1.000
_cell.length_b   1.000
_cell.length_c   1.000
_cell.angle_alpha   90.00
_cell.angle_beta   90.00
_cell.angle_gamma   90.00
#
_symmetry.space_group_name_H-M   'P 1'
#
loop_
_entity.id
_entity.type
_entity.pdbx_description
1 polymer ?
#
loop_
_entity_poly.entity_id
_entity_poly.type
_entity_poly.pdbx_seq_one_letter_code
_entity_poly.pdbx_strand_id
1 'polypeptide(L)'
;MSTAPTTSRPPIWQLIRDAVSPLGRETSNVEIKQLLLRAYPDLNAATIACQIAICTVNRVGRVGYPENKKPRLANGRYDFLFATGRGKVTWYDPAKHGVWAIEQTPEGLAVRRTDDETGEDVDSPPEVDAVEPVDDGFGGGAFALESHLRDYLARNPPGTTTHGALSLFVDADGRDGVEYQTDCGPADLVFLDRDGNFVVFELKLGRGPDAALGQVQRYMGWIEHHLAQGKTVSGVIVANAISEKLKYAGKVAPRVQLMEYKLAVTLAPVALQAPVA
;
A
#
# COMPACT_ATOMS: atom_id res chain seq x y z
N MET A 1 14.89 -50.04 10.96
CA MET A 1 13.92 -48.94 11.02
C MET A 1 14.42 -47.85 10.09
N SER A 2 13.83 -47.75 8.89
CA SER A 2 14.24 -46.78 7.88
C SER A 2 13.55 -45.45 8.18
N THR A 3 14.29 -44.45 8.63
CA THR A 3 13.79 -43.08 8.77
C THR A 3 13.56 -42.52 7.37
N ALA A 4 12.29 -42.29 7.03
CA ALA A 4 11.93 -41.56 5.82
C ALA A 4 12.58 -40.16 5.88
N PRO A 5 13.17 -39.66 4.78
CA PRO A 5 13.68 -38.29 4.76
C PRO A 5 12.49 -37.35 4.93
N THR A 6 12.52 -36.53 5.98
CA THR A 6 11.60 -35.41 6.15
C THR A 6 11.89 -34.39 5.06
N THR A 7 11.17 -34.46 3.95
CA THR A 7 11.29 -33.47 2.88
C THR A 7 10.84 -32.13 3.44
N SER A 8 11.81 -31.27 3.77
CA SER A 8 11.54 -29.91 4.23
C SER A 8 10.76 -29.16 3.15
N ARG A 9 9.70 -28.46 3.56
CA ARG A 9 8.86 -27.67 2.66
C ARG A 9 9.72 -26.64 1.91
N PRO A 10 9.57 -26.48 0.59
CA PRO A 10 10.25 -25.42 -0.14
C PRO A 10 9.94 -24.04 0.44
N PRO A 11 10.85 -23.06 0.31
CA PRO A 11 10.59 -21.70 0.74
C PRO A 11 9.44 -21.08 -0.06
N ILE A 12 8.74 -20.11 0.54
CA ILE A 12 7.48 -19.57 -0.03
C ILE A 12 7.70 -18.93 -1.41
N TRP A 13 8.80 -18.22 -1.67
CA TRP A 13 9.10 -17.71 -3.02
C TRP A 13 9.14 -18.82 -4.08
N GLN A 14 9.63 -20.01 -3.71
CA GLN A 14 9.68 -21.15 -4.62
C GLN A 14 8.28 -21.72 -4.84
N LEU A 15 7.46 -21.81 -3.79
CA LEU A 15 6.05 -22.21 -3.92
C LEU A 15 5.27 -21.25 -4.84
N ILE A 16 5.51 -19.93 -4.74
CA ILE A 16 4.92 -18.93 -5.62
C ILE A 16 5.37 -19.16 -7.06
N ARG A 17 6.69 -19.28 -7.28
CA ARG A 17 7.25 -19.52 -8.61
C ARG A 17 6.66 -20.76 -9.27
N ASP A 18 6.60 -21.86 -8.53
CA ASP A 18 6.14 -23.15 -9.02
C ASP A 18 4.61 -23.16 -9.23
N ALA A 19 3.85 -22.34 -8.51
CA ALA A 19 2.41 -22.13 -8.73
C ALA A 19 2.09 -21.22 -9.92
N VAL A 20 2.90 -20.18 -10.16
CA VAL A 20 2.66 -19.18 -11.22
C VAL A 20 3.19 -19.62 -12.57
N SER A 21 4.38 -20.24 -12.61
CA SER A 21 5.05 -20.68 -13.85
C SER A 21 4.13 -21.48 -14.81
N PRO A 22 3.38 -22.51 -14.35
CA PRO A 22 2.54 -23.31 -15.25
C PRO A 22 1.27 -22.58 -15.73
N LEU A 23 0.90 -21.44 -15.16
CA LEU A 23 -0.30 -20.71 -15.58
C LEU A 23 -0.14 -20.11 -16.98
N GLY A 24 1.07 -19.67 -17.35
CA GLY A 24 1.37 -19.09 -18.66
C GLY A 24 0.57 -17.83 -19.01
N ARG A 25 -0.10 -17.21 -18.02
CA ARG A 25 -0.95 -16.02 -18.18
C ARG A 25 -0.78 -15.06 -17.02
N GLU A 26 -1.34 -13.87 -17.21
CA GLU A 26 -1.55 -12.93 -16.10
C GLU A 26 -2.42 -13.57 -15.00
N THR A 27 -2.02 -13.34 -13.75
CA THR A 27 -2.70 -13.86 -12.55
C THR A 27 -2.79 -12.76 -11.50
N SER A 28 -3.80 -12.82 -10.64
CA SER A 28 -3.92 -11.90 -9.51
C SER A 28 -3.14 -12.41 -8.29
N ASN A 29 -2.74 -11.48 -7.40
CA ASN A 29 -2.17 -11.83 -6.09
C ASN A 29 -3.14 -12.67 -5.25
N VAL A 30 -4.45 -12.40 -5.39
CA VAL A 30 -5.51 -13.17 -4.72
C VAL A 30 -5.53 -14.62 -5.23
N GLU A 31 -5.44 -14.82 -6.53
CA GLU A 31 -5.40 -16.14 -7.15
C GLU A 31 -4.15 -16.93 -6.70
N ILE A 32 -2.97 -16.30 -6.70
CA ILE A 32 -1.73 -16.92 -6.21
C ILE A 32 -1.89 -17.35 -4.74
N LYS A 33 -2.42 -16.46 -3.90
CA LYS A 33 -2.68 -16.74 -2.48
C LYS A 33 -3.65 -17.91 -2.30
N GLN A 34 -4.73 -17.96 -3.07
CA GLN A 34 -5.71 -19.05 -3.02
C GLN A 34 -5.10 -20.39 -3.46
N LEU A 35 -4.28 -20.40 -4.52
CA LEU A 35 -3.57 -21.60 -4.98
C LEU A 35 -2.64 -22.15 -3.88
N LEU A 36 -1.87 -21.26 -3.25
CA LEU A 36 -0.95 -21.65 -2.18
C LEU A 36 -1.68 -22.12 -0.93
N LEU A 37 -2.71 -21.41 -0.46
CA LEU A 37 -3.48 -21.79 0.72
C LEU A 37 -4.30 -23.07 0.51
N ARG A 38 -4.70 -23.37 -0.73
CA ARG A 38 -5.35 -24.66 -1.06
C ARG A 38 -4.37 -25.82 -0.94
N ALA A 39 -3.12 -25.65 -1.38
CA ALA A 39 -2.10 -26.69 -1.32
C ALA A 39 -1.42 -26.78 0.07
N TYR A 40 -1.31 -25.65 0.77
CA TYR A 40 -0.64 -25.49 2.05
C TYR A 40 -1.47 -24.58 2.97
N PRO A 41 -2.52 -25.11 3.62
CA PRO A 41 -3.46 -24.31 4.41
C PRO A 41 -2.87 -23.62 5.65
N ASP A 42 -1.69 -24.06 6.09
CA ASP A 42 -0.97 -23.53 7.24
C ASP A 42 -0.04 -22.35 6.89
N LEU A 43 0.06 -21.97 5.61
CA LEU A 43 0.83 -20.79 5.22
C LEU A 43 0.18 -19.51 5.73
N ASN A 44 1.03 -18.59 6.17
CA ASN A 44 0.58 -17.27 6.55
C ASN A 44 0.30 -16.42 5.30
N ALA A 45 -0.94 -15.93 5.20
CA ALA A 45 -1.43 -15.09 4.12
C ALA A 45 -0.61 -13.82 3.87
N ALA A 46 -0.17 -13.14 4.94
CA ALA A 46 0.67 -11.96 4.83
C ALA A 46 2.05 -12.35 4.30
N THR A 47 2.65 -13.45 4.80
CA THR A 47 3.94 -13.94 4.31
C THR A 47 3.94 -14.26 2.81
N ILE A 48 2.83 -14.78 2.28
CA ILE A 48 2.68 -14.98 0.82
C ILE A 48 2.72 -13.65 0.08
N ALA A 49 2.01 -12.63 0.57
CA ALA A 49 1.99 -11.30 -0.04
C ALA A 49 3.37 -10.62 -0.03
N CYS A 50 4.18 -10.78 1.03
CA CYS A 50 5.60 -10.39 1.06
C CYS A 50 6.37 -11.00 -0.08
N GLN A 51 6.25 -12.31 -0.22
CA GLN A 51 7.10 -13.06 -1.11
C GLN A 51 6.71 -12.76 -2.57
N ILE A 52 5.43 -12.47 -2.85
CA ILE A 52 5.01 -11.89 -4.12
C ILE A 52 5.68 -10.52 -4.34
N ALA A 53 5.68 -9.63 -3.34
CA ALA A 53 6.32 -8.32 -3.42
C ALA A 53 7.83 -8.41 -3.68
N ILE A 54 8.52 -9.27 -2.93
CA ILE A 54 9.95 -9.58 -3.09
C ILE A 54 10.22 -10.05 -4.51
N CYS A 55 9.33 -10.90 -5.06
CA CYS A 55 9.54 -11.56 -6.35
C CYS A 55 9.16 -10.73 -7.59
N THR A 56 8.56 -9.55 -7.38
CA THR A 56 8.04 -8.68 -8.46
C THR A 56 9.01 -7.55 -8.79
N VAL A 57 9.53 -7.54 -10.03
CA VAL A 57 10.73 -6.76 -10.36
C VAL A 57 10.55 -5.26 -10.41
N ASN A 58 9.41 -4.80 -10.92
CA ASN A 58 9.07 -3.39 -11.13
C ASN A 58 8.37 -2.75 -9.92
N ARG A 59 8.37 -3.42 -8.77
CA ARG A 59 7.70 -2.91 -7.58
C ARG A 59 8.64 -2.11 -6.70
N VAL A 60 8.41 -0.80 -6.61
CA VAL A 60 9.24 0.15 -5.85
C VAL A 60 9.47 -0.31 -4.41
N GLY A 61 8.42 -0.71 -3.69
CA GLY A 61 8.50 -1.14 -2.29
C GLY A 61 9.36 -2.38 -2.03
N ARG A 62 9.78 -3.12 -3.07
CA ARG A 62 10.55 -4.36 -2.90
C ARG A 62 11.91 -4.12 -2.22
N VAL A 63 12.46 -2.91 -2.28
CA VAL A 63 13.71 -2.51 -1.60
C VAL A 63 13.63 -2.55 -0.08
N GLY A 64 12.41 -2.61 0.47
CA GLY A 64 12.18 -2.76 1.92
C GLY A 64 12.61 -4.13 2.47
N TYR A 65 12.78 -5.14 1.61
CA TYR A 65 13.04 -6.53 2.03
C TYR A 65 14.51 -6.89 2.07
N PRO A 66 14.96 -7.69 3.06
CA PRO A 66 16.35 -8.14 3.16
C PRO A 66 16.95 -8.68 1.86
N GLU A 67 16.15 -9.41 1.06
CA GLU A 67 16.51 -9.97 -0.24
C GLU A 67 16.91 -8.91 -1.28
N ASN A 68 16.41 -7.70 -1.11
CA ASN A 68 16.48 -6.58 -2.06
C ASN A 68 17.19 -5.34 -1.48
N LYS A 69 17.73 -5.42 -0.24
CA LYS A 69 18.46 -4.33 0.44
C LYS A 69 19.89 -4.13 -0.07
N LYS A 70 20.11 -4.26 -1.38
CA LYS A 70 21.39 -3.95 -2.02
C LYS A 70 21.21 -3.64 -3.50
N PRO A 71 22.06 -2.79 -4.09
CA PRO A 71 22.06 -2.56 -5.52
C PRO A 71 22.33 -3.87 -6.29
N ARG A 72 21.50 -4.17 -7.29
CA ARG A 72 21.62 -5.36 -8.14
C ARG A 72 20.68 -5.29 -9.36
N LEU A 73 21.08 -5.93 -10.45
CA LEU A 73 20.18 -6.25 -11.56
C LEU A 73 19.10 -7.26 -11.11
N ALA A 74 17.92 -7.19 -11.71
CA ALA A 74 16.81 -8.11 -11.50
C ALA A 74 16.99 -9.40 -12.32
N ASN A 75 18.01 -10.19 -11.99
CA ASN A 75 18.35 -11.45 -12.68
C ASN A 75 18.60 -12.62 -11.71
N GLY A 76 18.16 -12.48 -10.46
CA GLY A 76 18.33 -13.47 -9.40
C GLY A 76 17.10 -14.36 -9.21
N ARG A 77 17.19 -15.25 -8.22
CA ARG A 77 16.12 -16.20 -7.86
C ARG A 77 14.79 -15.56 -7.44
N TYR A 78 14.81 -14.26 -7.11
CA TYR A 78 13.65 -13.48 -6.68
C TYR A 78 13.15 -12.54 -7.80
N ASP A 79 13.55 -12.73 -9.05
CA ASP A 79 13.23 -11.79 -10.13
C ASP A 79 12.47 -12.51 -11.24
N PHE A 80 11.22 -12.91 -10.96
CA PHE A 80 10.42 -13.72 -11.88
C PHE A 80 8.98 -13.25 -12.06
N LEU A 81 8.49 -12.28 -11.29
CA LEU A 81 7.18 -11.65 -11.50
C LEU A 81 7.34 -10.22 -12.01
N PHE A 82 6.41 -9.77 -12.82
CA PHE A 82 6.27 -8.38 -13.28
C PHE A 82 4.83 -7.93 -13.04
N ALA A 83 4.65 -6.80 -12.34
CA ALA A 83 3.33 -6.24 -12.07
C ALA A 83 2.76 -5.57 -13.31
N THR A 84 1.47 -5.85 -13.59
CA THR A 84 0.73 -5.27 -14.73
C THR A 84 -0.36 -4.29 -14.29
N GLY A 85 -0.48 -4.02 -12.99
CA GLY A 85 -1.49 -3.12 -12.38
C GLY A 85 -2.59 -3.86 -11.62
N ARG A 86 -3.38 -3.15 -10.79
CA ARG A 86 -4.53 -3.70 -10.02
C ARG A 86 -4.25 -5.02 -9.26
N GLY A 87 -3.05 -5.16 -8.66
CA GLY A 87 -2.68 -6.36 -7.91
C GLY A 87 -2.50 -7.63 -8.75
N LYS A 88 -2.21 -7.47 -10.05
CA LYS A 88 -1.93 -8.55 -10.98
C LYS A 88 -0.45 -8.60 -11.37
N VAL A 89 -0.01 -9.80 -11.73
CA VAL A 89 1.34 -10.11 -12.16
C VAL A 89 1.36 -11.05 -13.36
N THR A 90 2.40 -10.94 -14.17
CA THR A 90 2.79 -11.90 -15.20
C THR A 90 4.21 -12.39 -14.95
N TRP A 91 4.65 -13.43 -15.66
CA TRP A 91 6.04 -13.84 -15.65
C TRP A 91 6.94 -12.72 -16.17
N TYR A 92 8.02 -12.42 -15.45
CA TYR A 92 8.97 -11.41 -15.88
C TYR A 92 9.81 -11.92 -17.05
N ASP A 93 9.66 -11.22 -18.16
CA ASP A 93 10.46 -11.35 -19.37
C ASP A 93 11.20 -10.03 -19.63
N PRO A 94 12.54 -9.97 -19.44
CA PRO A 94 13.31 -8.75 -19.69
C PRO A 94 13.23 -8.22 -21.13
N ALA A 95 13.04 -9.10 -22.13
CA ALA A 95 12.94 -8.67 -23.52
C ALA A 95 11.62 -7.94 -23.80
N LYS A 96 10.56 -8.30 -23.07
CA LYS A 96 9.24 -7.67 -23.20
C LYS A 96 9.04 -6.49 -22.24
N HIS A 97 9.55 -6.59 -21.02
CA HIS A 97 9.23 -5.66 -19.93
C HIS A 97 10.38 -4.70 -19.57
N GLY A 98 11.47 -4.74 -20.33
CA GLY A 98 12.70 -4.00 -20.04
C GLY A 98 13.52 -4.64 -18.93
N VAL A 99 14.76 -4.17 -18.77
CA VAL A 99 15.67 -4.69 -17.75
C VAL A 99 15.53 -3.83 -16.49
N TRP A 100 15.25 -4.47 -15.35
CA TRP A 100 15.05 -3.77 -14.09
C TRP A 100 16.25 -3.94 -13.15
N ALA A 101 16.50 -2.94 -12.31
CA ALA A 101 17.54 -2.93 -11.31
C ALA A 101 17.09 -2.26 -10.02
N ILE A 102 17.75 -2.63 -8.93
CA ILE A 102 17.78 -1.86 -7.70
C ILE A 102 19.08 -1.07 -7.73
N GLU A 103 18.99 0.25 -7.61
CA GLU A 103 20.11 1.18 -7.67
C GLU A 103 20.25 1.95 -6.37
N GLN A 104 21.49 2.32 -6.03
CA GLN A 104 21.76 3.25 -4.95
C GLN A 104 21.60 4.68 -5.46
N THR A 105 20.66 5.44 -4.88
CA THR A 105 20.48 6.87 -5.09
C THR A 105 20.89 7.66 -3.84
N PRO A 106 21.03 8.99 -3.92
CA PRO A 106 21.24 9.85 -2.75
C PRO A 106 20.15 9.71 -1.67
N GLU A 107 18.92 9.38 -2.07
CA GLU A 107 17.75 9.23 -1.19
C GLU A 107 17.57 7.80 -0.64
N GLY A 108 18.34 6.83 -1.14
CA GLY A 108 18.26 5.43 -0.71
C GLY A 108 18.28 4.45 -1.88
N LEU A 109 17.77 3.24 -1.68
CA LEU A 109 17.62 2.27 -2.76
C LEU A 109 16.36 2.57 -3.56
N ALA A 110 16.46 2.56 -4.88
CA ALA A 110 15.34 2.76 -5.79
C ALA A 110 15.28 1.63 -6.83
N VAL A 111 14.06 1.29 -7.26
CA VAL A 111 13.83 0.37 -8.39
C VAL A 111 13.76 1.20 -9.66
N ARG A 112 14.59 0.86 -10.66
CA ARG A 112 14.66 1.56 -11.95
C ARG A 112 14.75 0.59 -13.11
N ARG A 113 14.34 1.04 -14.29
CA ARG A 113 14.55 0.35 -15.55
C ARG A 113 15.86 0.86 -16.17
N THR A 114 16.74 -0.05 -16.59
CA THR A 114 18.13 0.26 -16.95
C THR A 114 18.32 0.66 -18.41
N ASP A 115 17.35 0.35 -19.28
CA ASP A 115 17.37 0.66 -20.71
C ASP A 115 16.84 2.07 -21.05
N ASP A 116 16.43 2.85 -20.04
CA ASP A 116 16.00 4.26 -20.20
C ASP A 116 17.18 5.25 -20.16
N GLU A 117 18.19 5.06 -21.04
CA GLU A 117 19.39 5.92 -21.14
C GLU A 117 19.23 7.19 -22.02
N THR A 118 18.02 7.75 -22.17
CA THR A 118 17.87 9.09 -22.77
C THR A 118 17.20 10.03 -21.80
N GLY A 119 18.01 10.90 -21.20
CA GLY A 119 17.50 12.13 -20.61
C GLY A 119 16.92 13.01 -21.71
N GLU A 120 15.59 13.09 -21.77
CA GLU A 120 14.79 14.20 -22.26
C GLU A 120 13.32 13.88 -21.97
N ASP A 121 12.60 14.84 -21.40
CA ASP A 121 11.19 14.77 -21.04
C ASP A 121 10.30 14.44 -22.25
N VAL A 122 9.97 13.17 -22.48
CA VAL A 122 8.81 12.80 -23.31
C VAL A 122 8.26 11.42 -22.91
N ASP A 123 7.01 11.44 -22.45
CA ASP A 123 6.10 10.32 -22.25
C ASP A 123 6.59 9.24 -21.27
N SER A 124 6.53 9.58 -19.98
CA SER A 124 6.36 8.57 -18.93
C SER A 124 5.27 7.59 -19.39
N PRO A 125 5.52 6.27 -19.42
CA PRO A 125 4.43 5.31 -19.47
C PRO A 125 3.42 5.73 -18.40
N PRO A 126 2.09 5.58 -18.62
CA PRO A 126 1.12 5.98 -17.62
C PRO A 126 1.61 5.47 -16.29
N GLU A 127 1.62 6.33 -15.26
CA GLU A 127 1.87 5.94 -13.88
C GLU A 127 0.93 4.77 -13.58
N VAL A 128 1.37 3.54 -13.88
CA VAL A 128 0.59 2.32 -13.75
C VAL A 128 0.67 1.98 -12.30
N ASP A 129 -0.18 2.67 -11.56
CA ASP A 129 -0.42 2.54 -10.15
C ASP A 129 0.87 2.63 -9.32
N ALA A 130 0.99 3.72 -8.55
CA ALA A 130 1.43 3.56 -7.17
C ALA A 130 0.45 2.58 -6.49
N VAL A 131 0.56 1.28 -6.81
CA VAL A 131 -0.08 0.23 -6.04
C VAL A 131 0.63 0.31 -4.71
N GLU A 132 -0.11 0.82 -3.72
CA GLU A 132 0.05 0.52 -2.30
C GLU A 132 0.83 -0.79 -2.14
N PRO A 133 1.97 -0.80 -1.43
CA PRO A 133 2.66 -2.05 -1.22
C PRO A 133 1.70 -3.01 -0.51
N VAL A 134 1.22 -4.07 -1.20
CA VAL A 134 0.52 -5.18 -0.53
C VAL A 134 1.31 -5.57 0.71
N ASP A 135 0.56 -5.50 1.82
CA ASP A 135 0.89 -5.86 3.18
C ASP A 135 1.72 -7.13 3.25
N ASP A 136 2.78 -7.04 4.01
CA ASP A 136 3.90 -7.91 3.89
C ASP A 136 4.64 -8.04 5.24
N GLY A 137 4.12 -7.46 6.33
CA GLY A 137 4.56 -7.80 7.69
C GLY A 137 6.06 -7.68 8.03
N PHE A 138 6.95 -7.27 7.12
CA PHE A 138 8.40 -7.23 7.31
C PHE A 138 9.06 -5.99 6.65
N GLY A 139 8.30 -5.18 5.93
CA GLY A 139 8.43 -3.71 5.89
C GLY A 139 7.50 -2.98 6.88
N GLY A 140 6.79 -3.74 7.72
CA GLY A 140 5.50 -3.42 8.35
C GLY A 140 5.45 -2.39 9.49
N GLY A 141 6.44 -1.51 9.66
CA GLY A 141 6.32 -0.45 10.66
C GLY A 141 5.36 0.66 10.23
N ALA A 142 5.64 1.28 9.08
CA ALA A 142 4.84 2.39 8.56
C ALA A 142 3.52 1.91 7.95
N PHE A 143 3.51 0.84 7.16
CA PHE A 143 2.28 0.32 6.54
C PHE A 143 1.28 -0.24 7.56
N ALA A 144 1.73 -1.04 8.53
CA ALA A 144 0.83 -1.51 9.60
C ALA A 144 0.37 -0.35 10.49
N LEU A 145 1.19 0.69 10.67
CA LEU A 145 0.74 1.88 11.37
C LEU A 145 -0.32 2.64 10.55
N GLU A 146 -0.29 2.57 9.21
CA GLU A 146 -1.21 3.29 8.31
C GLU A 146 -2.58 2.66 8.35
N SER A 147 -2.64 1.34 8.19
CA SER A 147 -3.87 0.57 8.38
C SER A 147 -4.41 0.68 9.79
N HIS A 148 -3.55 0.61 10.83
CA HIS A 148 -4.00 0.82 12.21
C HIS A 148 -4.53 2.23 12.45
N LEU A 149 -3.89 3.27 11.89
CA LEU A 149 -4.37 4.64 11.99
C LEU A 149 -5.72 4.79 11.29
N ARG A 150 -5.86 4.23 10.08
CA ARG A 150 -7.11 4.21 9.33
C ARG A 150 -8.23 3.56 10.13
N ASP A 151 -8.02 2.34 10.62
CA ASP A 151 -9.01 1.58 11.39
C ASP A 151 -9.37 2.30 12.70
N TYR A 152 -8.40 2.95 13.33
CA TYR A 152 -8.63 3.79 14.50
C TYR A 152 -9.50 5.00 14.16
N LEU A 153 -9.20 5.73 13.09
CA LEU A 153 -9.94 6.92 12.66
C LEU A 153 -11.34 6.59 12.14
N ALA A 154 -11.53 5.44 11.50
CA ALA A 154 -12.85 4.94 11.10
C ALA A 154 -13.79 4.79 12.30
N ARG A 155 -13.25 4.36 13.45
CA ARG A 155 -13.98 4.17 14.71
C ARG A 155 -14.02 5.42 15.59
N ASN A 156 -13.03 6.30 15.45
CA ASN A 156 -12.86 7.50 16.24
C ASN A 156 -12.58 8.70 15.33
N PRO A 157 -13.60 9.19 14.58
CA PRO A 157 -13.38 10.27 13.63
C PRO A 157 -12.88 11.53 14.35
N PRO A 158 -11.88 12.23 13.81
CA PRO A 158 -11.24 13.33 14.52
C PRO A 158 -12.19 14.53 14.59
N GLY A 159 -12.51 14.98 15.80
CA GLY A 159 -13.29 16.20 16.03
C GLY A 159 -12.55 17.51 15.74
N THR A 160 -11.27 17.43 15.37
CA THR A 160 -10.39 18.57 15.05
C THR A 160 -10.44 18.99 13.57
N THR A 161 -11.25 18.32 12.75
CA THR A 161 -11.47 18.76 11.38
C THR A 161 -12.25 20.08 11.33
N THR A 162 -12.11 20.82 10.23
CA THR A 162 -12.95 22.00 9.97
C THR A 162 -14.41 21.66 9.62
N HIS A 163 -14.73 20.37 9.49
CA HIS A 163 -16.04 19.85 9.08
C HIS A 163 -16.93 19.43 10.27
N GLY A 164 -16.45 19.62 11.51
CA GLY A 164 -17.19 19.26 12.71
C GLY A 164 -17.25 17.75 12.94
N ALA A 165 -18.37 17.27 13.46
CA ALA A 165 -18.53 15.84 13.77
C ALA A 165 -18.74 15.04 12.49
N LEU A 166 -17.98 13.96 12.35
CA LEU A 166 -17.98 13.08 11.18
C LEU A 166 -18.61 11.72 11.51
N SER A 167 -19.27 11.14 10.52
CA SER A 167 -19.81 9.77 10.56
C SER A 167 -19.28 9.00 9.36
N LEU A 168 -18.90 7.74 9.55
CA LEU A 168 -18.36 6.92 8.46
C LEU A 168 -19.44 6.76 7.39
N PHE A 169 -19.09 7.04 6.13
CA PHE A 169 -20.01 6.87 5.02
C PHE A 169 -20.37 5.39 4.87
N VAL A 170 -21.61 5.12 4.49
CA VAL A 170 -22.07 3.78 4.10
C VAL A 170 -22.92 3.95 2.86
N ASP A 171 -22.59 3.23 1.80
CA ASP A 171 -23.34 3.30 0.54
C ASP A 171 -24.64 2.48 0.57
N ALA A 172 -25.42 2.55 -0.51
CA ALA A 172 -26.70 1.85 -0.62
C ALA A 172 -26.58 0.31 -0.55
N ASP A 173 -25.41 -0.24 -0.88
CA ASP A 173 -25.10 -1.66 -0.82
C ASP A 173 -24.56 -2.09 0.55
N GLY A 174 -24.45 -1.15 1.49
CA GLY A 174 -23.95 -1.39 2.84
C GLY A 174 -22.43 -1.43 2.96
N ARG A 175 -21.68 -0.99 1.93
CA ARG A 175 -20.22 -0.87 2.02
C ARG A 175 -19.86 0.39 2.78
N ASP A 176 -19.00 0.24 3.78
CA ASP A 176 -18.51 1.37 4.56
C ASP A 176 -17.42 2.15 3.82
N GLY A 177 -17.13 3.35 4.33
CA GLY A 177 -16.18 4.29 3.74
C GLY A 177 -14.71 3.92 3.91
N VAL A 178 -14.35 2.75 4.46
CA VAL A 178 -12.95 2.32 4.64
C VAL A 178 -12.43 1.70 3.36
N GLU A 179 -11.25 2.15 2.88
CA GLU A 179 -10.68 1.70 1.60
C GLU A 179 -11.73 1.75 0.46
N TYR A 180 -12.52 2.83 0.41
CA TYR A 180 -13.68 2.96 -0.47
C TYR A 180 -13.24 2.93 -1.93
N GLN A 181 -13.75 1.96 -2.69
CA GLN A 181 -13.29 1.69 -4.05
C GLN A 181 -13.78 2.77 -5.03
N THR A 182 -12.84 3.36 -5.77
CA THR A 182 -13.09 4.29 -6.88
C THR A 182 -12.34 3.84 -8.14
N ASP A 183 -12.64 4.45 -9.29
CA ASP A 183 -11.92 4.12 -10.54
C ASP A 183 -10.45 4.57 -10.53
N CYS A 184 -10.09 5.51 -9.65
CA CYS A 184 -8.74 6.05 -9.52
C CYS A 184 -7.98 5.49 -8.29
N GLY A 185 -8.50 4.43 -7.67
CA GLY A 185 -7.91 3.75 -6.52
C GLY A 185 -8.82 3.75 -5.28
N PRO A 186 -8.45 3.02 -4.21
CA PRO A 186 -9.17 3.07 -2.94
C PRO A 186 -8.88 4.38 -2.21
N ALA A 187 -9.93 5.09 -1.78
CA ALA A 187 -9.79 6.19 -0.83
C ALA A 187 -9.70 5.63 0.60
N ASP A 188 -8.79 6.12 1.43
CA ASP A 188 -8.55 5.51 2.75
C ASP A 188 -9.78 5.55 3.65
N LEU A 189 -10.41 6.72 3.79
CA LEU A 189 -11.66 6.89 4.51
C LEU A 189 -12.57 7.89 3.79
N VAL A 190 -13.86 7.59 3.77
CA VAL A 190 -14.92 8.50 3.35
C VAL A 190 -15.88 8.70 4.51
N PHE A 191 -16.06 9.95 4.91
CA PHE A 191 -17.00 10.35 5.95
C PHE A 191 -18.10 11.26 5.40
N LEU A 192 -19.16 11.39 6.18
CA LEU A 192 -20.16 12.44 6.05
C LEU A 192 -20.09 13.38 7.25
N ASP A 193 -20.16 14.68 7.00
CA ASP A 193 -20.44 15.68 8.04
C ASP A 193 -21.94 15.70 8.42
N ARG A 194 -22.31 16.58 9.35
CA ARG A 194 -23.69 16.71 9.84
C ARG A 194 -24.70 17.13 8.78
N ASP A 195 -24.25 17.81 7.72
CA ASP A 195 -25.09 18.30 6.64
C ASP A 195 -25.14 17.30 5.46
N GLY A 196 -24.45 16.16 5.60
CA GLY A 196 -24.34 15.13 4.59
C GLY A 196 -23.36 15.48 3.47
N ASN A 197 -22.41 16.40 3.70
CA ASN A 197 -21.30 16.62 2.77
C ASN A 197 -20.22 15.55 2.98
N PHE A 198 -19.52 15.23 1.89
CA PHE A 198 -18.49 14.20 1.89
C PHE A 198 -17.14 14.77 2.34
N VAL A 199 -16.44 14.03 3.18
CA VAL A 199 -15.09 14.34 3.63
C VAL A 199 -14.21 13.12 3.40
N VAL A 200 -13.28 13.24 2.45
CA VAL A 200 -12.40 12.16 1.98
C VAL A 200 -11.04 12.31 2.65
N PHE A 201 -10.54 11.26 3.29
CA PHE A 201 -9.24 11.27 3.93
C PHE A 201 -8.22 10.51 3.07
N GLU A 202 -7.00 11.06 3.04
CA GLU A 202 -5.80 10.42 2.52
C GLU A 202 -4.76 10.39 3.64
N LEU A 203 -4.28 9.21 3.99
CA LEU A 203 -3.28 8.99 5.02
C LEU A 203 -1.89 8.84 4.38
N LYS A 204 -0.85 9.34 5.05
CA LYS A 204 0.55 9.14 4.65
C LYS A 204 1.44 8.95 5.86
N LEU A 205 1.95 7.74 6.08
CA LEU A 205 2.90 7.50 7.18
C LEU A 205 4.38 7.50 6.77
N GLY A 206 4.66 7.44 5.45
CA GLY A 206 6.00 7.40 4.86
C GLY A 206 6.58 8.76 4.43
N ARG A 207 7.89 8.79 4.12
CA ARG A 207 8.57 10.01 3.61
C ARG A 207 8.23 10.25 2.13
N GLY A 208 7.64 11.41 1.85
CA GLY A 208 7.48 12.00 0.51
C GLY A 208 6.01 12.27 0.12
N PRO A 209 5.37 13.34 0.62
CA PRO A 209 3.92 13.49 0.48
C PRO A 209 3.49 14.45 -0.65
N ASP A 210 4.29 14.64 -1.70
CA ASP A 210 3.91 15.57 -2.77
C ASP A 210 2.74 15.02 -3.61
N ALA A 211 2.59 13.69 -3.74
CA ALA A 211 1.51 13.06 -4.51
C ALA A 211 0.15 13.01 -3.79
N ALA A 212 0.12 13.17 -2.46
CA ALA A 212 -1.10 13.00 -1.64
C ALA A 212 -2.21 13.98 -2.04
N LEU A 213 -1.82 15.21 -2.41
CA LEU A 213 -2.77 16.21 -2.86
C LEU A 213 -3.46 15.82 -4.18
N GLY A 214 -2.72 15.23 -5.12
CA GLY A 214 -3.29 14.70 -6.36
C GLY A 214 -4.21 13.51 -6.10
N GLN A 215 -3.82 12.61 -5.20
CA GLN A 215 -4.63 11.45 -4.80
C GLN A 215 -5.96 11.87 -4.20
N VAL A 216 -5.96 12.69 -3.14
CA VAL A 216 -7.20 13.12 -2.49
C VAL A 216 -8.11 13.87 -3.46
N GLN A 217 -7.56 14.71 -4.35
CA GLN A 217 -8.36 15.44 -5.34
C GLN A 217 -9.02 14.52 -6.38
N ARG A 218 -8.33 13.45 -6.80
CA ARG A 218 -8.93 12.46 -7.70
C ARG A 218 -10.12 11.75 -7.03
N TYR A 219 -9.97 11.35 -5.77
CA TYR A 219 -11.06 10.74 -5.01
C TYR A 219 -12.21 11.71 -4.78
N MET A 220 -11.92 12.96 -4.42
CA MET A 220 -12.92 14.02 -4.27
C MET A 220 -13.72 14.19 -5.57
N GLY A 221 -13.05 14.31 -6.72
CA GLY A 221 -13.71 14.47 -8.01
C GLY A 221 -14.56 13.25 -8.41
N TRP A 222 -14.07 12.05 -8.13
CA TRP A 222 -14.84 10.83 -8.37
C TRP A 222 -16.10 10.77 -7.50
N ILE A 223 -15.99 11.06 -6.21
CA ILE A 223 -17.13 11.09 -5.27
C ILE A 223 -18.11 12.21 -5.64
N GLU A 224 -17.62 13.39 -6.03
CA GLU A 224 -18.42 14.53 -6.48
C GLU A 224 -19.29 14.14 -7.69
N HIS A 225 -18.72 13.38 -8.63
CA HIS A 225 -19.42 12.93 -9.84
C HIS A 225 -20.40 11.77 -9.61
N HIS A 226 -20.06 10.81 -8.74
CA HIS A 226 -20.81 9.55 -8.63
C HIS A 226 -21.75 9.47 -7.42
N LEU A 227 -21.39 10.09 -6.30
CA LEU A 227 -22.06 9.88 -5.00
C LEU A 227 -22.65 11.16 -4.41
N ALA A 228 -22.03 12.32 -4.67
CA ALA A 228 -22.32 13.51 -3.90
C ALA A 228 -23.73 14.09 -4.14
N GLN A 229 -24.34 13.85 -5.31
CA GLN A 229 -25.70 14.31 -5.64
C GLN A 229 -25.94 15.81 -5.31
N GLY A 230 -24.94 16.66 -5.60
CA GLY A 230 -24.98 18.10 -5.31
C GLY A 230 -24.52 18.50 -3.90
N LYS A 231 -24.15 17.55 -3.04
CA LYS A 231 -23.43 17.80 -1.79
C LYS A 231 -21.99 18.20 -2.05
N THR A 232 -21.40 18.93 -1.11
CA THR A 232 -20.00 19.34 -1.23
C THR A 232 -19.08 18.14 -0.94
N VAL A 233 -17.94 18.09 -1.61
CA VAL A 233 -16.87 17.13 -1.31
C VAL A 233 -15.61 17.89 -0.89
N SER A 234 -15.05 17.53 0.25
CA SER A 234 -13.82 18.09 0.81
C SER A 234 -12.80 16.97 1.09
N GLY A 235 -11.52 17.33 1.10
CA GLY A 235 -10.40 16.43 1.34
C GLY A 235 -9.71 16.72 2.67
N VAL A 236 -9.16 15.70 3.30
CA VAL A 236 -8.28 15.82 4.47
C VAL A 236 -7.06 14.96 4.23
N ILE A 237 -5.88 15.55 4.28
CA ILE A 237 -4.61 14.80 4.21
C ILE A 237 -4.04 14.72 5.62
N VAL A 238 -3.79 13.50 6.09
CA VAL A 238 -3.22 13.22 7.42
C VAL A 238 -1.84 12.60 7.26
N ALA A 239 -0.81 13.24 7.77
CA ALA A 239 0.56 12.73 7.71
C ALA A 239 1.31 12.84 9.03
N ASN A 240 2.43 12.14 9.20
CA ASN A 240 3.26 12.29 10.40
C ASN A 240 4.01 13.63 10.43
N ALA A 241 4.28 14.19 9.25
CA ALA A 241 4.87 15.50 9.03
C ALA A 241 4.42 16.02 7.67
N ILE A 242 3.94 17.26 7.63
CA ILE A 242 3.52 17.93 6.40
C ILE A 242 4.69 18.76 5.85
N SER A 243 5.15 18.42 4.64
CA SER A 243 6.25 19.12 3.98
C SER A 243 5.87 20.56 3.61
N GLU A 244 6.86 21.47 3.53
CA GLU A 244 6.61 22.84 3.04
C GLU A 244 6.02 22.85 1.63
N LYS A 245 6.46 21.94 0.75
CA LYS A 245 5.91 21.79 -0.60
C LYS A 245 4.41 21.49 -0.56
N LEU A 246 3.98 20.54 0.28
CA LEU A 246 2.57 20.21 0.45
C LEU A 246 1.78 21.37 1.06
N LYS A 247 2.37 22.15 1.98
CA LYS A 247 1.74 23.40 2.48
C LYS A 247 1.51 24.40 1.36
N TYR A 248 2.51 24.63 0.50
CA TYR A 248 2.36 25.53 -0.65
C TYR A 248 1.27 25.05 -1.61
N ALA A 249 1.24 23.76 -1.91
CA ALA A 249 0.21 23.17 -2.77
C ALA A 249 -1.19 23.28 -2.13
N GLY A 250 -1.29 23.07 -0.81
CA GLY A 250 -2.53 23.23 -0.05
C GLY A 250 -3.09 24.66 -0.05
N LYS A 251 -2.24 25.70 -0.14
CA LYS A 251 -2.70 27.11 -0.18
C LYS A 251 -3.63 27.41 -1.37
N VAL A 252 -3.53 26.65 -2.45
CA VAL A 252 -4.36 26.82 -3.65
C VAL A 252 -5.43 25.72 -3.78
N ALA A 253 -5.59 24.87 -2.76
CA ALA A 253 -6.59 23.81 -2.70
C ALA A 253 -7.57 24.08 -1.53
N PRO A 254 -8.51 25.03 -1.66
CA PRO A 254 -9.30 25.56 -0.54
C PRO A 254 -10.26 24.54 0.10
N ARG A 255 -10.55 23.42 -0.57
CA ARG A 255 -11.38 22.32 -0.06
C ARG A 255 -10.56 21.17 0.54
N VAL A 256 -9.24 21.35 0.72
CA VAL A 256 -8.34 20.32 1.28
C VAL A 256 -7.71 20.83 2.59
N GLN A 257 -8.00 20.13 3.68
CA GLN A 257 -7.37 20.36 4.99
C GLN A 257 -6.09 19.52 5.12
N LEU A 258 -5.02 20.10 5.65
CA LEU A 258 -3.80 19.36 6.00
C LEU A 258 -3.74 19.15 7.51
N MET A 259 -3.42 17.93 7.95
CA MET A 259 -3.34 17.57 9.36
C MET A 259 -2.09 16.73 9.62
N GLU A 260 -1.45 16.99 10.76
CA GLU A 260 -0.38 16.14 11.28
C GLU A 260 -0.91 15.25 12.39
N TYR A 261 -0.56 13.96 12.38
CA TYR A 261 -0.83 13.06 13.50
C TYR A 261 0.44 12.82 14.33
N LYS A 262 0.25 12.54 15.62
CA LYS A 262 1.32 12.13 16.54
C LYS A 262 0.88 10.86 17.27
N LEU A 263 1.72 9.82 17.24
CA LEU A 263 1.51 8.61 18.02
C LEU A 263 2.28 8.73 19.34
N ALA A 264 1.57 8.57 20.46
CA ALA A 264 2.18 8.48 21.78
C ALA A 264 1.63 7.25 22.51
N VAL A 265 2.52 6.38 22.97
CA VAL A 265 2.17 5.22 23.82
C VAL A 265 3.04 5.28 25.06
N THR A 266 2.42 5.29 26.23
CA THR A 266 3.12 5.20 27.51
C THR A 266 2.48 4.15 28.40
N LEU A 267 3.34 3.34 29.01
CA LEU A 267 2.96 2.24 29.89
C LEU A 267 3.58 2.46 31.26
N ALA A 268 2.94 1.94 32.30
CA ALA A 268 3.39 2.03 33.68
C ALA A 268 3.51 0.62 34.30
N PRO A 269 4.40 0.44 35.29
CA PRO A 269 4.65 -0.86 35.90
C PRO A 269 3.52 -1.30 36.83
N VAL A 270 3.41 -2.63 36.98
CA VAL A 270 2.55 -3.28 37.97
C VAL A 270 3.44 -3.98 38.99
N ALA A 271 3.34 -3.59 40.26
CA ALA A 271 3.99 -4.29 41.35
C ALA A 271 3.22 -5.60 41.63
N LEU A 272 3.93 -6.73 41.60
CA LEU A 272 3.38 -8.02 42.02
C LEU A 272 3.72 -8.24 43.49
N GLN A 273 2.71 -8.45 44.34
CA GLN A 273 2.94 -8.84 45.73
C GLN A 273 3.26 -10.35 45.77
N ALA A 274 4.38 -10.70 46.39
CA ALA A 274 4.66 -12.09 46.73
C ALA A 274 3.71 -12.55 47.86
N PRO A 275 3.19 -13.79 47.84
CA PRO A 275 2.36 -14.28 48.92
C PRO A 275 3.15 -14.30 50.23
N VAL A 276 2.53 -13.80 51.30
CA VAL A 276 3.09 -13.86 52.65
C VAL A 276 3.23 -15.34 53.02
N ALA A 277 4.45 -15.73 53.38
CA ALA A 277 4.80 -17.10 53.80
C ALA A 277 4.13 -17.51 55.11
#